data_AF-H2CLN1-F1
#
_entry.id   AF-H2CLN1-F1
#
_cell.length_a   1.000
_cell.length_b   1.000
_cell.length_c   1.000
_cell.angle_alpha   90.00
_cell.angle_beta   90.00
_cell.angle_gamma   90.00
#
_symmetry.space_group_name_H-M   'P 1'
#
loop_
_entity.id
_entity.type
_entity.pdbx_description
1 polymer ?
#
loop_
_entity_poly.entity_id
_entity_poly.type
_entity_poly.pdbx_seq_one_letter_code
_entity_poly.pdbx_strand_id
1 'polypeptide(L)'
;MSKGNPGVSKLLNSMKKLIREVNDKEICNRLEILMGVEREDIPPHLIRALFDDPLGFDADQIPEPFSQYAKHFLYMLKRDQRIQHRERIEKEKRKSARSKTATTSKKASRSRKTSSRPA
;
A
#
# COMPACT_ATOMS: atom_id res chain seq x y z
N MET A 1 8.94 22.06 27.56
CA MET A 1 9.46 21.19 26.49
C MET A 1 8.88 19.81 26.70
N SER A 2 7.91 19.40 25.88
CA SER A 2 7.27 18.09 26.00
C SER A 2 8.34 17.01 25.88
N LYS A 3 8.43 16.15 26.89
CA LYS A 3 9.28 14.96 26.85
C LYS A 3 8.85 14.18 25.63
N GLY A 4 9.68 14.14 24.58
CA GLY A 4 9.31 13.49 23.34
C GLY A 4 9.08 12.01 23.61
N ASN A 5 7.99 11.46 23.07
CA ASN A 5 7.70 10.04 23.03
C ASN A 5 8.32 9.49 21.72
N PRO A 6 9.62 9.15 21.67
CA PRO A 6 10.28 8.73 20.43
C PRO A 6 9.67 7.48 19.81
N GLY A 7 9.16 6.55 20.64
CA GLY A 7 8.49 5.34 20.17
C GLY A 7 7.21 5.67 19.42
N VAL A 8 6.31 6.42 20.08
CA VAL A 8 5.05 6.85 19.47
C VAL A 8 5.27 7.76 18.26
N SER A 9 6.27 8.66 18.31
CA SER A 9 6.63 9.53 17.19
C SER A 9 7.05 8.71 15.96
N LYS A 10 7.83 7.64 16.16
CA LYS A 10 8.27 6.75 15.08
C LYS A 10 7.09 5.98 14.47
N LEU A 11 6.17 5.49 15.31
CA LEU A 11 4.94 4.85 14.88
C LEU A 11 4.08 5.81 14.04
N LEU A 12 3.79 7.01 14.56
CA LEU A 12 3.00 8.04 13.88
C LEU A 12 3.59 8.41 12.52
N ASN A 13 4.89 8.66 12.46
CA ASN A 13 5.57 9.00 11.20
C ASN A 13 5.50 7.87 10.17
N SER A 14 5.47 6.62 10.62
CA SER A 14 5.33 5.46 9.74
C SER A 14 3.90 5.31 9.24
N MET A 15 2.90 5.52 10.10
CA MET A 15 1.49 5.54 9.71
C MET A 15 1.19 6.64 8.70
N LYS A 16 1.73 7.84 8.89
CA LYS A 16 1.55 9.00 7.98
C LYS A 16 1.96 8.68 6.52
N LYS A 17 2.92 7.76 6.31
CA LYS A 17 3.37 7.33 4.98
C LYS A 17 2.42 6.34 4.28
N LEU A 18 1.54 5.70 5.05
CA LEU A 18 0.64 4.64 4.57
C LEU A 18 -0.82 5.12 4.44
N ILE A 19 -1.09 6.41 4.71
CA ILE A 19 -2.43 6.99 4.66
C ILE A 19 -3.00 6.87 3.24
N ARG A 20 -4.20 6.29 3.14
CA ARG A 20 -4.96 6.22 1.89
C ARG A 20 -6.41 6.66 2.07
N GLU A 21 -6.97 6.49 3.26
CA GLU A 21 -8.36 6.78 3.57
C GLU A 21 -8.50 7.90 4.63
N VAL A 22 -9.69 8.48 4.73
CA VAL A 22 -10.00 9.51 5.74
C VAL A 22 -9.80 8.95 7.16
N ASN A 23 -10.23 7.71 7.40
CA ASN A 23 -10.09 7.05 8.69
C ASN A 23 -8.62 6.95 9.16
N ASP A 24 -7.68 6.69 8.24
CA ASP A 24 -6.25 6.65 8.57
C ASP A 24 -5.75 8.01 9.10
N LYS A 25 -6.23 9.10 8.49
CA LYS A 25 -5.89 10.46 8.92
C LYS A 25 -6.45 10.75 10.30
N GLU A 26 -7.70 10.36 10.55
CA GLU A 26 -8.33 10.56 11.86
C GLU A 26 -7.59 9.80 12.96
N ILE A 27 -7.16 8.57 12.69
CA ILE A 27 -6.39 7.77 13.65
C ILE A 27 -5.02 8.38 13.90
N CYS A 28 -4.32 8.84 12.85
CA CYS A 28 -3.04 9.55 13.02
C CYS A 28 -3.21 10.85 13.83
N ASN A 29 -4.27 11.62 13.59
CA ASN A 29 -4.55 12.85 14.33
C ASN A 29 -4.84 12.56 15.81
N ARG A 30 -5.60 11.50 16.11
CA ARG A 30 -5.86 11.08 17.50
C ARG A 30 -4.56 10.69 18.21
N LEU A 31 -3.69 9.93 17.54
CA LEU A 31 -2.38 9.56 18.08
C LEU A 31 -1.49 10.79 18.35
N GLU A 32 -1.50 11.76 17.44
CA GLU A 32 -0.75 13.01 17.57
C GLU A 32 -1.24 13.87 18.75
N ILE A 33 -2.55 13.96 18.96
CA ILE A 33 -3.14 14.61 20.14
C ILE A 33 -2.71 13.87 21.40
N LEU A 34 -2.79 12.54 21.38
CA LEU A 34 -2.52 11.68 22.51
C LEU A 34 -1.04 11.75 22.93
N MET A 35 -0.10 11.87 21.98
CA MET A 35 1.30 12.19 22.28
C MET A 35 1.49 13.52 23.03
N GLY A 36 0.61 14.50 22.84
CA GLY A 36 0.66 15.79 23.52
C GLY A 36 0.13 15.76 24.95
N VAL A 37 -0.68 14.75 25.29
CA VAL A 37 -1.36 14.61 26.59
C VAL A 37 -0.70 13.53 27.45
N GLU A 38 -0.28 12.43 26.83
CA GLU A 38 0.24 11.26 27.49
C GLU A 38 1.76 11.33 27.73
N ARG A 39 2.16 10.92 28.94
CA ARG A 39 3.56 10.96 29.39
C ARG A 39 4.28 9.63 29.23
N GLU A 40 3.53 8.55 29.00
CA GLU A 40 4.08 7.23 28.78
C GLU A 40 4.42 7.05 27.29
N ASP A 41 5.52 6.35 27.01
CA ASP A 41 5.95 6.02 25.65
C ASP A 41 5.90 4.50 25.47
N ILE A 42 5.88 4.07 24.21
CA ILE A 42 5.94 2.65 23.89
C ILE A 42 7.37 2.16 24.20
N PRO A 43 7.53 1.07 24.95
CA PRO A 43 8.84 0.50 25.25
C PRO A 43 9.69 0.31 23.98
N PRO A 44 10.97 0.74 23.97
CA PRO A 44 11.80 0.71 22.76
C PRO A 44 11.95 -0.67 22.11
N HIS A 45 11.93 -1.74 22.93
CA HIS A 45 12.01 -3.11 22.44
C HIS A 45 10.75 -3.54 21.68
N LEU A 46 9.56 -3.10 22.11
CA LEU A 46 8.30 -3.36 21.40
C LEU A 46 8.24 -2.59 20.09
N ILE A 47 8.67 -1.33 20.08
CA ILE A 47 8.80 -0.54 18.85
C ILE A 47 9.74 -1.23 17.87
N ARG A 48 10.90 -1.69 18.34
CA ARG A 48 11.85 -2.40 17.49
C ARG A 48 11.23 -3.67 16.91
N ALA A 49 10.63 -4.52 17.75
CA ALA A 49 9.98 -5.75 17.32
C ALA A 49 8.86 -5.49 16.27
N LEU A 50 8.04 -4.45 16.49
CA LEU A 50 7.00 -4.02 15.56
C LEU A 50 7.54 -3.65 14.17
N PHE A 51 8.73 -3.04 14.10
CA PHE A 51 9.34 -2.64 12.82
C PHE A 51 10.20 -3.74 12.19
N ASP A 52 10.77 -4.65 12.99
CA ASP A 52 11.60 -5.76 12.51
C ASP A 52 10.73 -6.85 11.86
N ASP A 53 9.61 -7.24 12.49
CA ASP A 53 8.61 -8.15 11.89
C ASP A 53 7.17 -7.67 12.17
N PRO A 54 6.67 -6.68 11.41
CA PRO A 54 5.34 -6.14 11.64
C PRO A 54 4.22 -7.17 11.43
N LEU A 55 4.38 -8.13 10.53
CA LEU A 55 3.29 -9.07 10.23
C LEU A 55 3.15 -10.17 11.29
N GLY A 56 4.25 -10.54 11.93
CA GLY A 56 4.28 -11.47 13.07
C GLY A 56 4.13 -10.81 14.43
N PHE A 57 4.16 -9.47 14.50
CA PHE A 57 4.07 -8.75 15.77
C PHE A 57 2.67 -8.83 16.40
N ASP A 58 2.64 -9.12 17.70
CA ASP A 58 1.44 -9.09 18.52
C ASP A 58 1.24 -7.71 19.16
N ALA A 59 0.26 -6.96 18.65
CA ALA A 59 -0.04 -5.62 19.11
C ALA A 59 -0.68 -5.55 20.51
N ASP A 60 -1.15 -6.67 21.05
CA ASP A 60 -1.67 -6.73 22.42
C ASP A 60 -0.56 -6.60 23.48
N GLN A 61 0.71 -6.75 23.08
CA GLN A 61 1.86 -6.53 23.96
C GLN A 61 2.13 -5.04 24.24
N ILE A 62 1.61 -4.14 23.41
CA ILE A 62 1.77 -2.70 23.61
C ILE A 62 0.77 -2.23 24.68
N PRO A 63 1.21 -1.49 25.71
CA PRO A 63 0.29 -0.93 26.70
C PRO A 63 -0.77 -0.03 26.07
N GLU A 64 -2.00 -0.08 26.61
CA GLU A 64 -3.02 0.91 26.28
C GLU A 64 -2.56 2.30 26.75
N PRO A 65 -2.90 3.36 25.99
CA PRO A 65 -3.83 3.41 24.86
C PRO A 65 -3.18 3.16 23.49
N PHE A 66 -1.89 2.81 23.44
CA PHE A 66 -1.12 2.75 22.20
C PHE A 66 -1.40 1.48 21.36
N SER A 67 -1.89 0.40 21.99
CA SER A 67 -2.19 -0.88 21.32
C SER A 67 -3.09 -0.70 20.11
N GLN A 68 -4.17 0.08 20.24
CA GLN A 68 -5.12 0.31 19.16
C GLN A 68 -4.46 0.95 17.92
N TYR A 69 -3.50 1.86 18.12
CA TYR A 69 -2.80 2.52 17.02
C TYR A 69 -1.80 1.60 16.34
N ALA A 70 -1.14 0.72 17.10
CA ALA A 70 -0.30 -0.32 16.54
C ALA A 70 -1.12 -1.31 15.70
N LYS A 71 -2.29 -1.75 16.19
CA LYS A 71 -3.24 -2.59 15.41
C LYS A 71 -3.64 -1.93 14.10
N HIS A 72 -3.93 -0.61 14.12
CA HIS A 72 -4.25 0.12 12.90
C HIS A 72 -3.07 0.20 11.93
N PHE A 73 -1.86 0.43 12.43
CA PHE A 73 -0.65 0.41 11.60
C PHE A 73 -0.46 -0.95 10.90
N LEU A 74 -0.66 -2.06 11.62
CA LEU A 74 -0.61 -3.40 11.02
C LEU A 74 -1.69 -3.62 9.95
N TYR A 75 -2.90 -3.12 10.19
CA TYR A 75 -3.95 -3.13 9.18
C TYR A 75 -3.53 -2.36 7.91
N MET A 76 -2.97 -1.15 8.08
CA MET A 76 -2.50 -0.32 6.96
C MET A 76 -1.41 -1.02 6.15
N LEU A 77 -0.44 -1.68 6.81
CA LEU A 77 0.61 -2.47 6.15
C LEU A 77 0.03 -3.65 5.35
N LYS A 78 -0.86 -4.43 5.96
CA LYS A 78 -1.52 -5.56 5.28
C LYS A 78 -2.31 -5.07 4.06
N ARG A 79 -2.97 -3.92 4.15
CA ARG A 79 -3.69 -3.30 3.02
C ARG A 79 -2.72 -2.89 1.91
N ASP A 80 -1.61 -2.23 2.25
CA ASP A 80 -0.63 -1.79 1.27
C ASP A 80 -0.03 -2.96 0.48
N GLN A 81 0.34 -4.06 1.17
CA GLN A 81 0.83 -5.28 0.52
C GLN A 81 -0.18 -5.88 -0.46
N ARG A 82 -1.47 -5.94 -0.09
CA ARG A 82 -2.53 -6.42 -1.00
C ARG A 82 -2.64 -5.56 -2.25
N ILE A 83 -2.52 -4.24 -2.10
CA ILE A 83 -2.60 -3.29 -3.20
C ILE A 83 -1.39 -3.45 -4.13
N GLN A 84 -0.17 -3.47 -3.57
CA GLN A 84 1.05 -3.67 -4.36
C GLN A 84 1.01 -4.99 -5.15
N HIS A 85 0.52 -6.07 -4.52
CA HIS A 85 0.35 -7.36 -5.17
C HIS A 85 -0.65 -7.28 -6.33
N ARG A 86 -1.81 -6.63 -6.11
CA ARG A 86 -2.83 -6.43 -7.15
C ARG A 86 -2.30 -5.63 -8.33
N GLU A 87 -1.58 -4.54 -8.07
CA GLU A 87 -0.97 -3.71 -9.11
C GLU A 87 0.08 -4.46 -9.92
N ARG A 88 0.86 -5.35 -9.28
CA ARG A 88 1.84 -6.19 -9.98
C ARG A 88 1.16 -7.13 -10.98
N ILE A 89 0.10 -7.82 -10.55
CA ILE A 89 -0.70 -8.71 -11.41
C ILE A 89 -1.31 -7.94 -12.59
N GLU A 90 -1.86 -6.75 -12.32
CA GLU A 90 -2.48 -5.94 -13.37
C GLU A 90 -1.45 -5.46 -14.42
N LYS A 91 -0.25 -5.06 -13.98
CA LYS A 91 0.85 -4.67 -14.88
C LYS A 91 1.28 -5.84 -15.78
N GLU A 92 1.33 -7.06 -15.25
CA GLU A 92 1.68 -8.26 -16.02
C GLU A 92 0.63 -8.60 -17.10
N LYS A 93 -0.66 -8.46 -16.75
CA LYS A 93 -1.76 -8.61 -17.72
C LYS A 93 -1.69 -7.57 -18.85
N ARG A 94 -1.36 -6.31 -18.53
CA ARG A 94 -1.22 -5.26 -19.55
C ARG A 94 -0.01 -5.48 -20.48
N LYS A 95 1.10 -6.03 -19.98
CA LYS A 95 2.28 -6.38 -20.80
C LYS A 95 2.01 -7.56 -21.75
N SER A 96 1.32 -8.58 -21.28
CA SER A 96 0.95 -9.76 -22.09
C SER A 96 -0.14 -9.49 -23.13
N ALA A 97 -0.98 -8.46 -22.93
CA ALA A 97 -1.92 -8.01 -23.96
C ALA A 97 -1.23 -7.25 -25.11
N ARG A 98 -0.16 -6.48 -24.82
CA ARG A 98 0.57 -5.67 -25.82
C ARG A 98 1.48 -6.51 -26.74
N SER A 99 1.90 -7.70 -26.31
CA SER A 99 2.68 -8.63 -27.14
C SER A 99 1.83 -9.49 -28.08
N LYS A 100 0.51 -9.59 -27.87
CA LYS A 100 -0.40 -10.34 -28.75
C LYS A 100 -0.94 -9.55 -29.95
N THR A 101 -0.74 -8.23 -29.99
CA THR A 101 -1.21 -7.37 -31.11
C THR A 101 -0.16 -7.12 -32.19
N ALA A 102 1.07 -7.65 -32.05
CA ALA A 102 2.19 -7.35 -32.95
C ALA A 102 2.45 -8.41 -34.06
N THR A 103 1.64 -9.48 -34.17
CA THR A 103 1.90 -10.59 -35.11
C THR A 103 0.83 -10.83 -36.18
N THR A 104 -0.11 -9.91 -36.42
CA THR A 104 -1.05 -9.99 -37.55
C THR A 104 -1.04 -8.71 -38.37
N SER A 105 0.07 -8.41 -39.03
CA SER A 105 0.16 -7.33 -40.02
C SER A 105 1.23 -7.64 -41.06
N LYS A 106 1.04 -8.68 -41.89
CA LYS A 106 1.80 -8.88 -43.14
C LYS A 106 1.18 -9.93 -44.06
N LYS A 107 0.26 -9.50 -44.95
CA LYS A 107 0.20 -9.81 -46.40
C LYS A 107 -1.08 -9.20 -46.97
N ALA A 108 -1.00 -7.97 -47.48
CA ALA A 108 -0.67 -7.63 -48.87
C ALA A 108 -1.92 -7.66 -49.77
N SER A 109 -2.47 -6.47 -49.93
CA SER A 109 -3.36 -6.04 -51.00
C SER A 109 -2.72 -6.26 -52.38
N ARG A 110 -3.50 -6.78 -53.34
CA ARG A 110 -3.36 -6.39 -54.75
C ARG A 110 -4.64 -6.70 -55.54
N SER A 111 -5.40 -5.63 -55.76
CA SER A 111 -6.45 -5.52 -56.78
C SER A 111 -5.83 -5.66 -58.18
N ARG A 112 -6.48 -6.41 -59.08
CA ARG A 112 -6.58 -6.05 -60.51
C ARG A 112 -7.74 -6.76 -61.23
N LYS A 113 -8.55 -5.90 -61.82
CA LYS A 113 -9.77 -6.00 -62.63
C LYS A 113 -9.51 -6.55 -64.04
N THR A 114 -10.36 -7.44 -64.56
CA THR A 114 -10.63 -7.67 -66.01
C THR A 114 -12.07 -8.20 -66.16
N SER A 115 -13.04 -7.32 -66.44
CA SER A 115 -13.60 -7.04 -67.78
C SER A 115 -14.59 -8.10 -68.27
N SER A 116 -15.85 -7.72 -68.22
CA SER A 116 -17.01 -8.23 -68.97
C SER A 116 -16.73 -8.39 -70.47
N ARG A 117 -17.26 -9.45 -71.08
CA ARG A 117 -18.02 -9.37 -72.34
C ARG A 117 -18.92 -10.61 -72.56
N PRO A 118 -20.08 -10.44 -73.24
CA PRO A 118 -21.07 -11.48 -73.52
C PRO A 118 -20.91 -12.05 -74.94
N ALA A 119 -21.50 -13.23 -75.17
CA ALA A 119 -22.20 -13.66 -76.40
C ALA A 119 -22.90 -14.98 -76.09
#